data_AF-A0A0A6URS7-F1
#
_entry.id   AF-A0A0A6URS7-F1
#
_cell.length_a   1.000
_cell.length_b   1.000
_cell.length_c   1.000
_cell.angle_alpha   90.00
_cell.angle_beta   90.00
_cell.angle_gamma   90.00
#
_symmetry.space_group_name_H-M   'P 1'
#
loop_
_entity.id
_entity.type
_entity.pdbx_description
1 polymer ?
#
loop_
_entity_poly.entity_id
_entity_poly.type
_entity_poly.pdbx_seq_one_letter_code
_entity_poly.pdbx_strand_id
1 'polypeptide(L)'
;GESFSHPAVKAGALIAATGTGDSLTPFAVEHLPFMRPDYSTMTIPALVVTGGKDQSAMSTRGPDWFTDAYHLSPAPKRLLGIADGEHTLGGIAGEAVKETTDEDPARVALVADAVSAYLLDVLGLDATPWQTLEKQAADSSGTFTIDTK
;
A
#
# COMPACT_ATOMS: atom_id res chain seq x y z
N GLY A 1 -3.05 2.46 -24.65
CA GLY A 1 -1.58 2.55 -24.69
C GLY A 1 -1.01 1.16 -24.92
N GLU A 2 0.31 1.03 -24.83
CA GLU A 2 1.00 -0.27 -24.77
C GLU A 2 0.61 -1.02 -23.48
N SER A 3 0.59 -2.36 -23.54
CA SER A 3 0.36 -3.20 -22.36
C SER A 3 1.70 -3.70 -21.82
N PHE A 4 1.95 -3.44 -20.53
CA PHE A 4 3.10 -3.97 -19.78
C PHE A 4 2.74 -5.22 -18.96
N SER A 5 1.59 -5.84 -19.21
CA SER A 5 1.18 -7.05 -18.51
C SER A 5 2.11 -8.22 -18.82
N HIS A 6 2.57 -8.93 -17.80
CA HIS A 6 3.43 -10.10 -17.95
C HIS A 6 2.79 -11.35 -17.30
N PRO A 7 2.57 -12.46 -18.05
CA PRO A 7 1.79 -13.61 -17.57
C PRO A 7 2.47 -14.42 -16.44
N ALA A 8 3.77 -14.21 -16.24
CA ALA A 8 4.52 -14.86 -15.17
C ALA A 8 4.31 -14.21 -13.79
N VAL A 9 3.76 -12.98 -13.72
CA VAL A 9 3.48 -12.33 -12.44
C VAL A 9 2.32 -13.06 -11.75
N LYS A 10 2.54 -13.50 -10.49
CA LYS A 10 1.55 -14.28 -9.72
C LYS A 10 1.02 -13.57 -8.48
N ALA A 11 1.73 -12.57 -7.97
CA ALA A 11 1.33 -11.74 -6.85
C ALA A 11 2.06 -10.39 -6.92
N GLY A 12 1.56 -9.38 -6.22
CA GLY A 12 2.20 -8.06 -6.13
C GLY A 12 2.06 -7.43 -4.74
N ALA A 13 2.96 -6.51 -4.42
CA ALA A 13 2.84 -5.63 -3.26
C ALA A 13 2.84 -4.18 -3.74
N LEU A 14 1.84 -3.42 -3.32
CA LEU A 14 1.65 -2.01 -3.63
C LEU A 14 1.84 -1.22 -2.34
N ILE A 15 2.88 -0.39 -2.28
CA ILE A 15 3.27 0.35 -1.08
C ILE A 15 2.97 1.83 -1.33
N ALA A 16 2.10 2.43 -0.50
CA ALA A 16 1.62 3.81 -0.64
C ALA A 16 1.14 4.15 -2.07
N ALA A 17 0.45 3.20 -2.71
CA ALA A 17 -0.02 3.36 -4.08
C ALA A 17 -1.11 4.44 -4.17
N THR A 18 -0.96 5.34 -5.14
CA THR A 18 -1.92 6.42 -5.40
C THR A 18 -3.32 5.87 -5.65
N GLY A 19 -4.35 6.57 -5.18
CA GLY A 19 -5.72 6.26 -5.57
C GLY A 19 -6.06 6.73 -6.99
N THR A 20 -7.35 6.64 -7.31
CA THR A 20 -7.90 7.03 -8.62
C THR A 20 -7.81 8.53 -8.87
N GLY A 21 -8.02 8.92 -10.14
CA GLY A 21 -7.88 10.29 -10.62
C GLY A 21 -8.99 11.26 -10.24
N ASP A 22 -10.07 10.80 -9.62
CA ASP A 22 -11.31 11.57 -9.46
C ASP A 22 -11.22 12.63 -8.36
N SER A 23 -10.30 12.45 -7.41
CA SER A 23 -10.07 13.36 -6.27
C SER A 23 -8.74 14.08 -6.34
N LEU A 24 -8.12 14.18 -7.51
CA LEU A 24 -6.86 14.89 -7.66
C LEU A 24 -7.02 16.39 -7.40
N THR A 25 -6.01 17.01 -6.80
CA THR A 25 -5.94 18.47 -6.70
C THR A 25 -5.80 19.11 -8.09
N PRO A 26 -6.17 20.39 -8.29
CA PRO A 26 -6.00 21.07 -9.58
C PRO A 26 -4.55 21.01 -10.09
N PHE A 27 -3.58 21.15 -9.18
CA PHE A 27 -2.16 21.00 -9.48
C PHE A 27 -1.83 19.60 -10.05
N ALA A 28 -2.31 18.53 -9.41
CA ALA A 28 -2.06 17.17 -9.88
C ALA A 28 -2.78 16.88 -11.22
N VAL A 29 -3.99 17.43 -11.44
CA VAL A 29 -4.67 17.32 -12.73
C VAL A 29 -3.88 17.99 -13.85
N GLU A 30 -3.32 19.17 -13.60
CA GLU A 30 -2.58 19.95 -14.59
C GLU A 30 -1.21 19.35 -14.89
N HIS A 31 -0.46 18.93 -13.86
CA HIS A 31 0.95 18.58 -13.99
C HIS A 31 1.24 17.07 -13.97
N LEU A 32 0.32 16.25 -13.45
CA LEU A 32 0.48 14.80 -13.31
C LEU A 32 -0.69 14.04 -13.94
N PRO A 33 -1.00 14.28 -15.23
CA PRO A 33 -2.16 13.68 -15.89
C PRO A 33 -2.12 12.14 -15.94
N PHE A 34 -0.96 11.54 -15.70
CA PHE A 34 -0.78 10.08 -15.61
C PHE A 34 -1.28 9.48 -14.28
N MET A 35 -1.50 10.28 -13.23
CA MET A 35 -1.85 9.83 -11.88
C MET A 35 -3.34 9.45 -11.77
N ARG A 36 -3.79 8.58 -12.67
CA ARG A 36 -5.18 8.13 -12.78
C ARG A 36 -5.25 6.61 -12.99
N PRO A 37 -4.72 5.80 -12.05
CA PRO A 37 -4.74 4.35 -12.20
C PRO A 37 -6.18 3.82 -12.25
N ASP A 38 -6.40 2.80 -13.07
CA ASP A 38 -7.63 2.00 -13.08
C ASP A 38 -7.33 0.64 -12.43
N TYR A 39 -8.03 0.36 -11.34
CA TYR A 39 -7.86 -0.83 -10.53
C TYR A 39 -8.86 -1.95 -10.88
N SER A 40 -9.87 -1.66 -11.71
CA SER A 40 -10.98 -2.58 -12.00
C SER A 40 -10.54 -3.91 -12.64
N THR A 41 -9.38 -3.92 -13.30
CA THR A 41 -8.82 -5.11 -13.95
C THR A 41 -7.70 -5.78 -13.15
N MET A 42 -7.39 -5.32 -11.93
CA MET A 42 -6.30 -5.83 -11.10
C MET A 42 -6.66 -7.16 -10.41
N THR A 43 -6.77 -8.23 -11.21
CA THR A 43 -7.20 -9.56 -10.74
C THR A 43 -6.11 -10.37 -10.05
N ILE A 44 -4.83 -10.08 -10.31
CA ILE A 44 -3.71 -10.75 -9.65
C ILE A 44 -3.75 -10.46 -8.13
N PRO A 45 -3.52 -11.44 -7.25
CA PRO A 45 -3.41 -11.21 -5.82
C PRO A 45 -2.47 -10.04 -5.51
N ALA A 46 -2.86 -9.16 -4.58
CA ALA A 46 -1.97 -8.10 -4.12
C ALA A 46 -2.14 -7.77 -2.64
N LEU A 47 -1.03 -7.42 -2.00
CA LEU A 47 -0.99 -6.68 -0.74
C LEU A 47 -0.95 -5.18 -1.05
N VAL A 48 -1.82 -4.40 -0.41
CA VAL A 48 -1.82 -2.94 -0.45
C VAL A 48 -1.40 -2.45 0.94
N VAL A 49 -0.37 -1.59 1.01
CA VAL A 49 0.15 -1.04 2.27
C VAL A 49 -0.09 0.47 2.29
N THR A 50 -0.74 0.96 3.35
CA THR A 50 -1.16 2.36 3.47
C THR A 50 -0.82 2.96 4.83
N GLY A 51 -0.52 4.25 4.85
CA GLY A 51 -0.31 5.03 6.07
C GLY A 51 -1.58 5.78 6.49
N GLY A 52 -1.98 5.67 7.75
CA GLY A 52 -3.17 6.34 8.30
C GLY A 52 -3.01 7.86 8.48
N LYS A 53 -1.78 8.37 8.34
CA LYS A 53 -1.46 9.80 8.32
C LYS A 53 -0.93 10.26 6.96
N ASP A 54 -1.05 9.45 5.91
CA ASP A 54 -0.61 9.83 4.57
C ASP A 54 -1.51 10.92 3.96
N GLN A 55 -1.03 12.17 4.06
CA GLN A 55 -1.69 13.37 3.57
C GLN A 55 -1.02 13.88 2.29
N SER A 56 -1.22 13.15 1.19
CA SER A 56 -0.68 13.56 -0.11
C SER A 56 -1.24 14.90 -0.57
N ALA A 57 -0.35 15.81 -1.01
CA ALA A 57 -0.74 17.03 -1.70
C ALA A 57 -1.39 16.79 -3.08
N MET A 58 -1.38 15.54 -3.57
CA MET A 58 -1.91 15.19 -4.90
C MET A 58 -3.41 14.94 -4.91
N SER A 59 -4.02 14.66 -3.76
CA SER A 59 -5.43 14.29 -3.65
C SER A 59 -6.13 15.02 -2.51
N THR A 60 -7.41 15.34 -2.68
CA THR A 60 -8.23 15.98 -1.64
C THR A 60 -8.78 14.99 -0.61
N ARG A 61 -8.56 13.68 -0.79
CA ARG A 61 -9.15 12.61 0.02
C ARG A 61 -8.34 12.20 1.26
N GLY A 62 -7.09 12.65 1.39
CA GLY A 62 -6.21 12.21 2.48
C GLY A 62 -5.93 10.70 2.43
N PRO A 63 -5.70 10.04 3.59
CA PRO A 63 -5.27 8.64 3.69
C PRO A 63 -6.18 7.64 2.96
N ASP A 64 -7.49 7.89 2.96
CA ASP A 64 -8.48 7.04 2.29
C ASP A 64 -8.26 6.93 0.78
N TRP A 65 -7.52 7.87 0.17
CA TRP A 65 -7.16 7.78 -1.24
C TRP A 65 -6.26 6.58 -1.54
N PHE A 66 -5.35 6.24 -0.62
CA PHE A 66 -4.37 5.18 -0.79
C PHE A 66 -4.96 3.77 -0.67
N THR A 67 -6.21 3.65 -0.20
CA THR A 67 -6.91 2.36 -0.07
C THR A 67 -7.67 1.98 -1.35
N ASP A 68 -7.73 2.85 -2.35
CA ASP A 68 -8.46 2.63 -3.61
C ASP A 68 -8.01 1.34 -4.33
N ALA A 69 -6.71 1.06 -4.34
CA ALA A 69 -6.16 -0.16 -4.95
C ALA A 69 -6.74 -1.42 -4.28
N TYR A 70 -6.99 -1.37 -2.97
CA TYR A 70 -7.70 -2.43 -2.29
C TYR A 70 -9.17 -2.40 -2.69
N HIS A 71 -9.92 -1.32 -2.41
CA HIS A 71 -11.37 -1.32 -2.54
C HIS A 71 -11.90 -1.51 -3.97
N LEU A 72 -11.23 -0.95 -4.98
CA LEU A 72 -11.69 -0.92 -6.36
C LEU A 72 -11.22 -2.11 -7.19
N SER A 73 -10.24 -2.88 -6.70
CA SER A 73 -9.77 -4.08 -7.40
C SER A 73 -10.63 -5.31 -7.12
N PRO A 74 -10.71 -6.28 -8.05
CA PRO A 74 -11.26 -7.61 -7.78
C PRO A 74 -10.45 -8.37 -6.71
N ALA A 75 -11.12 -9.23 -5.97
CA ALA A 75 -10.49 -10.20 -5.07
C ALA A 75 -9.56 -11.18 -5.84
N PRO A 76 -8.52 -11.75 -5.19
CA PRO A 76 -8.17 -11.57 -3.77
C PRO A 76 -7.28 -10.35 -3.54
N LYS A 77 -7.47 -9.65 -2.42
CA LYS A 77 -6.63 -8.52 -1.97
C LYS A 77 -6.46 -8.53 -0.46
N ARG A 78 -5.30 -8.07 0.00
CA ARG A 78 -5.00 -7.79 1.41
C ARG A 78 -4.67 -6.32 1.57
N LEU A 79 -5.10 -5.72 2.66
CA LEU A 79 -4.78 -4.34 3.04
C LEU A 79 -4.06 -4.36 4.38
N LEU A 80 -2.90 -3.72 4.44
CA LEU A 80 -2.18 -3.39 5.66
C LEU A 80 -2.27 -1.89 5.89
N GLY A 81 -3.02 -1.47 6.90
CA GLY A 81 -3.10 -0.07 7.33
C GLY A 81 -2.24 0.18 8.56
N ILE A 82 -1.29 1.11 8.50
CA ILE A 82 -0.41 1.51 9.62
C ILE A 82 -0.88 2.86 10.15
N ALA A 83 -1.41 2.91 11.37
CA ALA A 83 -2.19 4.05 11.86
C ALA A 83 -1.41 5.39 11.84
N ASP A 84 -0.16 5.37 12.28
CA ASP A 84 0.68 6.56 12.39
C ASP A 84 1.58 6.79 11.16
N GLY A 85 1.56 5.91 10.16
CA GLY A 85 2.42 6.04 8.99
C GLY A 85 2.01 7.19 8.08
N GLU A 86 2.99 8.03 7.69
CA GLU A 86 2.88 8.98 6.59
C GLU A 86 3.32 8.30 5.26
N HIS A 87 3.53 9.10 4.22
CA HIS A 87 3.70 8.60 2.85
C HIS A 87 4.86 7.62 2.66
N THR A 88 6.00 7.85 3.32
CA THR A 88 7.18 6.98 3.19
C THR A 88 7.18 5.82 4.18
N LEU A 89 6.14 5.71 5.01
CA LEU A 89 5.96 4.65 6.01
C LEU A 89 7.19 4.47 6.91
N GLY A 90 7.76 5.59 7.36
CA GLY A 90 8.93 5.62 8.26
C GLY A 90 10.28 5.44 7.57
N GLY A 91 10.32 5.17 6.27
CA GLY A 91 11.57 5.10 5.49
C GLY A 91 12.04 6.47 5.01
N ILE A 92 13.33 6.61 4.73
CA ILE A 92 13.94 7.83 4.19
C ILE A 92 14.05 7.78 2.65
N ALA A 93 13.74 8.89 1.97
CA ALA A 93 13.85 8.98 0.51
C ALA A 93 15.30 9.18 0.00
N GLY A 94 16.21 9.62 0.88
CA GLY A 94 17.62 9.82 0.56
C GLY A 94 18.36 10.58 1.66
N GLU A 95 19.68 10.68 1.52
CA GLU A 95 20.52 11.44 2.45
C GLU A 95 20.19 12.94 2.37
N ALA A 96 19.91 13.57 3.52
CA ALA A 96 19.54 14.99 3.67
C ALA A 96 18.21 15.43 3.03
N VAL A 97 17.35 14.49 2.62
CA VAL A 97 15.99 14.80 2.10
C VAL A 97 15.03 14.91 3.28
N LYS A 98 14.15 15.92 3.28
CA LYS A 98 13.17 16.19 4.35
C LYS A 98 11.75 15.71 4.02
N GLU A 99 11.61 14.88 3.00
CA GLU A 99 10.30 14.33 2.57
C GLU A 99 9.70 13.42 3.64
N THR A 100 10.54 12.71 4.39
CA THR A 100 10.14 11.92 5.54
C THR A 100 10.14 12.77 6.80
N THR A 101 8.99 12.94 7.42
CA THR A 101 8.84 13.66 8.69
C THR A 101 8.58 12.75 9.88
N ASP A 102 8.33 11.46 9.64
CA ASP A 102 7.92 10.45 10.60
C ASP A 102 8.85 9.22 10.62
N GLU A 103 10.16 9.42 10.45
CA GLU A 103 11.15 8.33 10.39
C GLU A 103 10.96 7.33 11.53
N ASP A 104 10.84 6.05 11.16
CA ASP A 104 10.58 4.96 12.08
C ASP A 104 11.12 3.64 11.49
N PRO A 105 12.35 3.24 11.88
CA PRO A 105 12.94 1.99 11.41
C PRO A 105 12.12 0.74 11.76
N ALA A 106 11.35 0.76 12.86
CA ALA A 106 10.48 -0.36 13.22
C ALA A 106 9.28 -0.46 12.26
N ARG A 107 8.74 0.67 11.81
CA ARG A 107 7.71 0.71 10.76
C ARG A 107 8.25 0.20 9.42
N VAL A 108 9.47 0.57 9.05
CA VAL A 108 10.13 0.03 7.84
C VAL A 108 10.27 -1.49 7.92
N ALA A 109 10.72 -2.01 9.06
CA ALA A 109 10.81 -3.45 9.29
C ALA A 109 9.43 -4.13 9.19
N LEU A 110 8.39 -3.55 9.80
CA LEU A 110 7.02 -4.06 9.71
C LEU A 110 6.54 -4.16 8.25
N VAL A 111 6.79 -3.14 7.43
CA VAL A 111 6.42 -3.16 6.00
C VAL A 111 7.19 -4.27 5.26
N ALA A 112 8.49 -4.40 5.49
CA ALA A 112 9.33 -5.43 4.86
C ALA A 112 8.90 -6.86 5.26
N ASP A 113 8.62 -7.06 6.55
CA ASP A 113 8.15 -8.33 7.10
C ASP A 113 6.77 -8.69 6.53
N ALA A 114 5.86 -7.73 6.45
CA ALA A 114 4.54 -7.93 5.88
C ALA A 114 4.58 -8.31 4.39
N VAL A 115 5.41 -7.63 3.59
CA VAL A 115 5.60 -7.97 2.18
C VAL A 115 6.19 -9.38 2.04
N SER A 116 7.19 -9.71 2.85
CA SER A 116 7.84 -11.03 2.82
C SER A 116 6.87 -12.14 3.23
N ALA A 117 6.14 -11.95 4.34
CA ALA A 117 5.14 -12.88 4.83
C ALA A 117 3.99 -13.09 3.82
N TYR A 118 3.52 -12.00 3.20
CA TYR A 118 2.51 -12.05 2.16
C TYR A 118 2.97 -12.88 0.96
N LEU A 119 4.19 -12.64 0.46
CA LEU A 119 4.73 -13.33 -0.69
C LEU A 119 4.95 -14.83 -0.40
N LEU A 120 5.45 -15.18 0.79
CA LEU A 120 5.60 -16.58 1.20
C LEU A 120 4.25 -17.31 1.21
N ASP A 121 3.21 -16.67 1.74
CA ASP A 121 1.88 -17.27 1.85
C ASP A 121 1.18 -17.37 0.48
N VAL A 122 1.08 -16.27 -0.26
CA VAL A 122 0.33 -16.21 -1.53
C VAL A 122 0.96 -17.07 -2.64
N LEU A 123 2.28 -17.29 -2.57
CA LEU A 123 2.99 -18.19 -3.49
C LEU A 123 2.99 -19.66 -3.00
N GLY A 124 2.32 -19.95 -1.88
CA GLY A 124 2.17 -21.31 -1.36
C GLY A 124 3.45 -21.90 -0.78
N LEU A 125 4.38 -21.07 -0.30
CA LEU A 125 5.66 -21.49 0.27
C LEU A 125 5.55 -21.70 1.78
N ASP A 126 5.04 -20.71 2.51
CA ASP A 126 4.82 -20.78 3.96
C ASP A 126 3.79 -19.75 4.43
N ALA A 127 2.68 -20.22 5.00
CA ALA A 127 1.62 -19.37 5.53
C ALA A 127 1.90 -18.87 6.98
N THR A 128 2.87 -19.47 7.66
CA THR A 128 3.12 -19.23 9.10
C THR A 128 3.46 -17.78 9.42
N PRO A 129 4.36 -17.09 8.66
CA PRO A 129 4.67 -15.70 8.93
C PRO A 129 3.46 -14.78 8.77
N TRP A 130 2.62 -15.03 7.76
CA TRP A 130 1.42 -14.22 7.53
C TRP A 130 0.39 -14.41 8.66
N GLN A 131 0.12 -15.64 9.07
CA GLN A 131 -0.78 -15.93 10.20
C GLN A 131 -0.25 -15.36 11.52
N THR A 132 1.07 -15.26 11.68
CA THR A 132 1.69 -14.61 12.85
C THR A 132 1.44 -13.11 12.81
N LEU A 133 1.60 -12.47 11.65
CA LEU A 133 1.33 -11.05 11.47
C LEU A 133 -0.16 -10.72 11.70
N GLU A 134 -1.10 -11.56 11.24
CA GLU A 134 -2.54 -11.39 11.50
C GLU A 134 -2.86 -11.41 13.00
N LYS A 135 -2.21 -12.29 13.77
CA LYS A 135 -2.35 -12.32 15.24
C LYS A 135 -1.77 -11.06 15.88
N GLN A 136 -0.58 -10.64 15.45
CA GLN A 136 0.04 -9.41 15.93
C GLN A 136 -0.84 -8.18 15.64
N ALA A 137 -1.48 -8.12 14.47
CA ALA A 137 -2.40 -7.04 14.11
C ALA A 137 -3.58 -6.97 15.09
N ALA A 138 -4.18 -8.13 15.41
CA ALA A 138 -5.28 -8.23 16.38
C ALA A 138 -4.86 -7.78 17.80
N ASP A 139 -3.61 -8.05 18.18
CA ASP A 139 -3.06 -7.67 19.48
C ASP A 139 -2.49 -6.23 19.51
N SER A 140 -2.32 -5.58 18.34
CA SER A 140 -1.61 -4.30 18.19
C SER A 140 -2.36 -3.08 18.75
N SER A 141 -3.58 -3.28 19.26
CA SER A 141 -4.48 -2.19 19.68
C SER A 141 -4.69 -1.11 18.61
N GLY A 142 -4.67 -1.51 17.33
CA GLY A 142 -4.87 -0.62 16.19
C GLY A 142 -3.62 0.09 15.68
N THR A 143 -2.43 -0.22 16.19
CA THR A 143 -1.16 0.31 15.64
C THR A 143 -1.03 -0.01 14.14
N PHE A 144 -1.45 -1.22 13.76
CA PHE A 144 -1.70 -1.58 12.38
C PHE A 144 -2.86 -2.57 12.27
N THR A 145 -3.47 -2.64 11.09
CA THR A 145 -4.66 -3.45 10.80
C THR A 145 -4.45 -4.26 9.54
N ILE A 146 -5.10 -5.43 9.46
CA ILE A 146 -5.08 -6.28 8.28
C ILE A 146 -6.52 -6.61 7.87
N ASP A 147 -6.87 -6.28 6.62
CA ASP A 147 -8.14 -6.68 6.00
C ASP A 147 -7.87 -7.56 4.78
N THR A 148 -8.78 -8.49 4.48
CA THR A 148 -8.71 -9.38 3.32
C THR A 148 -10.06 -9.42 2.60
N LYS A 149 -10.04 -9.45 1.26
CA LYS A 149 -11.22 -9.72 0.44
C LYS A 149 -10.90 -10.64 -0.73
#